data_AF-A0A6P9CTN0-F1
#
_entry.id   AF-A0A6P9CTN0-F1
#
_cell.length_a   1.000
_cell.length_b   1.000
_cell.length_c   1.000
_cell.angle_alpha   90.00
_cell.angle_beta   90.00
_cell.angle_gamma   90.00
#
_symmetry.space_group_name_H-M   'P 1'
#
loop_
_entity.id
_entity.type
_entity.pdbx_description
1 polymer ?
#
loop_
_entity_poly.entity_id
_entity_poly.type
_entity_poly.pdbx_seq_one_letter_code
_entity_poly.pdbx_strand_id
1 'polypeptide(L)'
;MAASAGAASGSVWCCLRWAWCGEGSAGHIPLKEMPSVLLDTQQMGTDVVVVKNGRRVCGTGGCLANAPLHQNKSYFEFKIQSTGIWGVGVATQKVNLNQIPLGNDVNSLVLRNDGTLYYNNEEKNRLPANSLPQEGDVVGITYDHVELNVYLNGKNMHCPASGIRGTVFPAVYVDDSAILDCQFSDFCHAPPAGFEKILFEQQIF
;
A
#
# COMPACT_ATOMS: atom_id res chain seq x y z
N MET A 1 54.98 58.80 1.42
CA MET A 1 54.74 59.93 0.51
C MET A 1 53.26 59.94 0.16
N ALA A 2 52.64 61.13 0.23
CA ALA A 2 51.34 61.57 -0.34
C ALA A 2 50.09 60.70 -0.06
N ALA A 3 49.09 61.17 0.70
CA ALA A 3 48.04 62.15 0.32
C ALA A 3 47.10 61.60 -0.78
N SER A 4 45.77 61.70 -0.78
CA SER A 4 44.77 62.40 0.04
C SER A 4 43.38 62.14 -0.58
N ALA A 5 42.31 62.26 0.21
CA ALA A 5 40.95 62.73 -0.14
C ALA A 5 40.07 61.81 -1.03
N GLY A 6 38.74 61.77 -0.91
CA GLY A 6 37.79 62.55 -0.11
C GLY A 6 36.38 61.94 -0.19
N ALA A 7 35.51 62.34 0.74
CA ALA A 7 34.12 61.92 0.88
C ALA A 7 33.17 62.71 -0.03
N ALA A 8 31.98 62.16 -0.32
CA ALA A 8 30.68 62.81 -0.07
C ALA A 8 29.47 62.01 -0.59
N SER A 9 28.39 62.14 0.18
CA SER A 9 27.02 61.67 0.01
C SER A 9 26.24 62.41 -1.09
N GLY A 10 25.17 61.81 -1.61
CA GLY A 10 24.16 62.52 -2.39
C GLY A 10 23.03 61.62 -2.92
N SER A 11 21.94 61.52 -2.16
CA SER A 11 20.66 60.99 -2.61
C SER A 11 19.95 61.98 -3.53
N VAL A 12 19.49 61.55 -4.71
CA VAL A 12 18.44 62.26 -5.49
C VAL A 12 17.50 61.22 -6.09
N TRP A 13 16.25 61.27 -5.62
CA TRP A 13 15.08 60.71 -6.27
C TRP A 13 14.85 61.36 -7.63
N CYS A 14 14.50 60.57 -8.65
CA CYS A 14 13.59 61.03 -9.70
C CYS A 14 12.86 59.84 -10.32
N CYS A 15 11.53 59.95 -10.33
CA CYS A 15 10.58 58.89 -10.64
C CYS A 15 10.29 58.77 -12.15
N LEU A 16 9.54 57.70 -12.49
CA LEU A 16 8.76 57.47 -13.71
C LEU A 16 9.54 57.07 -14.98
N ARG A 17 9.35 55.81 -15.41
CA ARG A 17 8.39 55.43 -16.48
C ARG A 17 8.87 54.19 -17.25
N TRP A 18 8.58 53.00 -16.72
CA TRP A 18 8.36 51.81 -17.56
C TRP A 18 7.40 50.86 -16.88
N ALA A 19 6.12 51.25 -16.86
CA ALA A 19 5.05 50.28 -16.79
C ALA A 19 4.87 49.75 -18.21
N TRP A 20 5.28 48.50 -18.46
CA TRP A 20 4.68 47.63 -19.48
C TRP A 20 4.82 46.16 -19.05
N CYS A 21 3.69 45.67 -18.55
CA CYS A 21 3.13 44.33 -18.64
C CYS A 21 4.08 43.15 -18.88
N GLY A 22 4.14 42.27 -17.88
CA GLY A 22 4.66 40.93 -18.06
C GLY A 22 4.82 40.14 -16.77
N GLU A 23 3.98 40.34 -15.74
CA GLU A 23 3.90 39.38 -14.63
C GLU A 23 3.16 38.13 -15.13
N GLY A 24 3.91 37.29 -15.84
CA GLY A 24 3.59 35.89 -15.97
C GLY A 24 3.62 35.30 -14.57
N SER A 25 2.46 35.26 -13.92
CA SER A 25 2.23 34.35 -12.81
C SER A 25 2.61 32.97 -13.33
N ALA A 26 3.77 32.47 -12.86
CA ALA A 26 4.11 31.07 -13.00
C ALA A 26 2.99 30.31 -12.26
N GLY A 27 1.98 29.88 -13.03
CA GLY A 27 0.87 29.11 -12.53
C GLY A 27 1.44 27.84 -11.92
N HIS A 28 1.62 27.85 -10.61
CA HIS A 28 1.94 26.65 -9.87
C HIS A 28 0.70 25.78 -10.00
N ILE A 29 0.74 24.82 -10.92
CA ILE A 29 -0.30 23.79 -11.02
C ILE A 29 -0.25 23.09 -9.65
N PRO A 30 -1.29 23.18 -8.82
CA PRO A 30 -1.31 22.41 -7.58
C PRO A 30 -1.31 20.95 -8.01
N LEU A 31 -0.21 20.24 -7.77
CA LEU A 31 -0.16 18.79 -7.93
C LEU A 31 -1.25 18.23 -7.02
N LYS A 32 -2.30 17.67 -7.61
CA LYS A 32 -3.35 16.99 -6.87
C LYS A 32 -2.67 15.91 -6.04
N GLU A 33 -2.75 16.04 -4.72
CA GLU A 33 -2.22 15.03 -3.81
C GLU A 33 -2.88 13.70 -4.15
N MET A 34 -2.07 12.70 -4.50
CA MET A 34 -2.60 11.39 -4.85
C MET A 34 -3.22 10.78 -3.60
N PRO A 35 -4.42 10.19 -3.70
CA PRO A 35 -5.05 9.56 -2.55
C PRO A 35 -4.15 8.46 -1.98
N SER A 36 -4.19 8.28 -0.67
CA SER A 36 -3.46 7.20 -0.01
C SER A 36 -4.18 5.87 -0.18
N VAL A 37 -3.41 4.80 -0.38
CA VAL A 37 -3.95 3.45 -0.40
C VAL A 37 -4.24 3.02 1.03
N LEU A 38 -5.47 2.59 1.29
CA LEU A 38 -6.04 2.26 2.61
C LEU A 38 -6.98 1.04 2.48
N LEU A 39 -7.38 0.47 3.61
CA LEU A 39 -8.49 -0.49 3.66
C LEU A 39 -9.82 0.21 3.29
N ASP A 40 -10.57 -0.38 2.37
CA ASP A 40 -11.80 0.20 1.83
C ASP A 40 -13.03 -0.22 2.64
N THR A 41 -13.57 0.72 3.42
CA THR A 41 -14.80 0.52 4.19
C THR A 41 -16.06 0.25 3.35
N GLN A 42 -16.02 0.51 2.03
CA GLN A 42 -17.09 0.14 1.10
C GLN A 42 -16.96 -1.28 0.57
N GLN A 43 -15.80 -1.91 0.78
CA GLN A 43 -15.46 -3.26 0.33
C GLN A 43 -14.93 -4.09 1.52
N MET A 44 -15.77 -4.21 2.55
CA MET A 44 -15.49 -5.01 3.76
C MET A 44 -16.68 -5.90 4.14
N GLY A 45 -16.39 -6.98 4.87
CA GLY A 45 -17.41 -7.87 5.44
C GLY A 45 -18.28 -7.18 6.48
N THR A 46 -19.44 -7.76 6.76
CA THR A 46 -20.49 -7.17 7.61
C THR A 46 -20.02 -6.92 9.04
N ASP A 47 -19.23 -7.83 9.61
CA ASP A 47 -18.73 -7.77 10.98
C ASP A 47 -17.26 -7.35 11.06
N VAL A 48 -16.74 -6.73 9.98
CA VAL A 48 -15.38 -6.19 9.91
C VAL A 48 -15.35 -4.78 10.47
N VAL A 49 -14.32 -4.49 11.27
CA VAL A 49 -14.09 -3.19 11.87
C VAL A 49 -12.75 -2.64 11.37
N VAL A 50 -12.80 -1.51 10.66
CA VAL A 50 -11.62 -0.79 10.17
C VAL A 50 -11.39 0.46 11.01
N VAL A 51 -10.21 0.58 11.62
CA VAL A 51 -9.82 1.71 12.48
C VAL A 51 -8.42 2.23 12.11
N LYS A 52 -7.87 3.16 12.91
CA LYS A 52 -6.56 3.81 12.68
C LYS A 52 -6.44 4.41 11.28
N ASN A 53 -7.44 5.17 10.86
CA ASN A 53 -7.46 5.86 9.56
C ASN A 53 -7.31 4.89 8.37
N GLY A 54 -8.07 3.78 8.38
CA GLY A 54 -8.04 2.80 7.29
C GLY A 54 -6.82 1.86 7.32
N ARG A 55 -6.10 1.80 8.45
CA ARG A 55 -4.85 1.02 8.57
C ARG A 55 -4.91 -0.18 9.49
N ARG A 56 -5.98 -0.36 10.25
CA ARG A 56 -6.15 -1.51 11.15
C ARG A 56 -7.45 -2.20 10.86
N VAL A 57 -7.44 -3.53 10.82
CA VAL A 57 -8.62 -4.38 10.66
C VAL A 57 -8.73 -5.35 11.85
N CYS A 58 -9.96 -5.53 12.35
CA CYS A 58 -10.36 -6.53 13.34
C CYS A 58 -11.84 -6.92 13.11
N GLY A 59 -12.38 -7.81 13.95
CA GLY A 59 -13.75 -8.34 13.80
C GLY A 59 -13.75 -9.68 13.05
N THR A 60 -14.80 -9.94 12.27
CA THR A 60 -14.97 -11.18 11.51
C THR A 60 -15.33 -10.86 10.06
N GLY A 61 -14.45 -11.25 9.12
CA GLY A 61 -14.64 -11.06 7.68
C GLY A 61 -13.40 -10.55 6.96
N GLY A 62 -13.55 -10.26 5.67
CA GLY A 62 -12.53 -9.76 4.77
C GLY A 62 -12.66 -8.27 4.47
N CYS A 63 -11.57 -7.64 4.03
CA CYS A 63 -11.55 -6.28 3.52
C CYS A 63 -10.60 -6.20 2.32
N LEU A 64 -11.00 -5.45 1.29
CA LEU A 64 -10.12 -5.08 0.18
C LEU A 64 -9.46 -3.73 0.47
N ALA A 65 -8.32 -3.45 -0.17
CA ALA A 65 -7.81 -2.09 -0.26
C ALA A 65 -8.58 -1.27 -1.30
N ASN A 66 -8.50 0.06 -1.20
CA ASN A 66 -9.19 1.01 -2.09
C ASN A 66 -8.50 1.23 -3.46
N ALA A 67 -7.37 0.56 -3.72
CA ALA A 67 -6.62 0.67 -4.97
C ALA A 67 -6.37 -0.73 -5.59
N PRO A 68 -6.69 -0.92 -6.88
CA PRO A 68 -6.36 -2.15 -7.59
C PRO A 68 -4.86 -2.22 -7.90
N LEU A 69 -4.36 -3.43 -8.13
CA LEU A 69 -2.97 -3.67 -8.53
C LEU A 69 -2.79 -3.53 -10.04
N HIS A 70 -2.96 -2.33 -10.61
CA HIS A 70 -2.80 -2.12 -12.07
C HIS A 70 -1.36 -2.06 -12.55
N GLN A 71 -0.42 -1.74 -11.65
CA GLN A 71 1.01 -1.71 -11.96
C GLN A 71 1.59 -3.12 -12.11
N ASN A 72 2.72 -3.21 -12.83
CA ASN A 72 3.36 -4.49 -13.13
C ASN A 72 3.87 -5.24 -11.90
N LYS A 73 4.30 -4.52 -10.84
CA LYS A 73 4.90 -5.09 -9.63
C LYS A 73 4.48 -4.29 -8.41
N SER A 74 3.81 -4.94 -7.48
CA SER A 74 3.27 -4.30 -6.27
C SER A 74 3.78 -4.96 -5.00
N TYR A 75 4.07 -4.15 -3.99
CA TYR A 75 4.45 -4.58 -2.65
C TYR A 75 3.55 -3.93 -1.58
N PHE A 76 3.14 -4.73 -0.60
CA PHE A 76 2.40 -4.27 0.57
C PHE A 76 2.68 -5.17 1.77
N GLU A 77 2.47 -4.63 2.98
CA GLU A 77 2.77 -5.31 4.23
C GLU A 77 1.57 -5.34 5.18
N PHE A 78 1.50 -6.41 5.97
CA PHE A 78 0.59 -6.55 7.09
C PHE A 78 1.37 -6.94 8.35
N LYS A 79 1.22 -6.16 9.41
CA LYS A 79 1.76 -6.48 10.73
C LYS A 79 0.69 -7.18 11.56
N ILE A 80 1.04 -8.34 12.10
CA ILE A 80 0.17 -9.14 12.97
C ILE A 80 0.23 -8.51 14.36
N GLN A 81 -0.82 -7.81 14.77
CA GLN A 81 -0.88 -7.16 16.08
C GLN A 81 -1.39 -8.12 17.14
N SER A 82 -2.37 -8.95 16.79
CA SER A 82 -2.79 -10.12 17.56
C SER A 82 -3.21 -11.21 16.58
N THR A 83 -2.82 -12.44 16.88
CA THR A 83 -3.11 -13.62 16.06
C THR A 83 -4.51 -14.14 16.37
N GLY A 84 -4.91 -15.17 15.63
CA GLY A 84 -6.26 -15.71 15.58
C GLY A 84 -6.42 -16.36 14.21
N ILE A 85 -7.59 -16.21 13.61
CA ILE A 85 -7.82 -16.61 12.22
C ILE A 85 -7.62 -15.39 11.33
N TRP A 86 -6.68 -15.47 10.40
CA TRP A 86 -6.44 -14.36 9.47
C TRP A 86 -5.80 -14.88 8.19
N GLY A 87 -5.81 -14.03 7.17
CA GLY A 87 -5.03 -14.26 5.96
C GLY A 87 -4.89 -13.01 5.13
N VAL A 88 -3.84 -12.97 4.31
CA VAL A 88 -3.46 -11.81 3.50
C VAL A 88 -3.08 -12.25 2.09
N GLY A 89 -3.36 -11.44 1.09
CA GLY A 89 -3.02 -11.73 -0.28
C GLY A 89 -3.74 -10.82 -1.25
N VAL A 90 -4.34 -11.40 -2.29
CA VAL A 90 -5.07 -10.67 -3.33
C VAL A 90 -6.44 -11.26 -3.57
N ALA A 91 -7.39 -10.42 -3.95
CA ALA A 91 -8.72 -10.85 -4.35
C ALA A 91 -9.34 -9.91 -5.39
N THR A 92 -10.31 -10.41 -6.15
CA THR A 92 -11.15 -9.60 -7.02
C THR A 92 -12.33 -9.01 -6.24
N GLN A 93 -12.99 -7.99 -6.75
CA GLN A 93 -14.22 -7.43 -6.14
C GLN A 93 -15.40 -8.42 -6.06
N LYS A 94 -15.30 -9.59 -6.71
CA LYS A 94 -16.34 -10.63 -6.67
C LYS A 94 -16.23 -11.55 -5.45
N VAL A 95 -15.16 -11.42 -4.66
CA VAL A 95 -14.94 -12.25 -3.48
C VAL A 95 -16.04 -12.05 -2.45
N ASN A 96 -16.49 -13.14 -1.82
CA ASN A 96 -17.41 -13.05 -0.68
C ASN A 96 -16.63 -12.75 0.60
N LEU A 97 -16.65 -11.48 1.03
CA LEU A 97 -15.91 -11.00 2.20
C LEU A 97 -16.49 -11.49 3.54
N ASN A 98 -17.65 -12.13 3.57
CA ASN A 98 -18.21 -12.74 4.78
C ASN A 98 -17.84 -14.22 4.94
N GLN A 99 -17.22 -14.83 3.93
CA GLN A 99 -16.83 -16.24 3.98
C GLN A 99 -15.37 -16.37 4.40
N ILE A 100 -15.15 -16.76 5.65
CA ILE A 100 -13.81 -17.01 6.21
C ILE A 100 -13.57 -18.52 6.33
N PRO A 101 -12.39 -19.04 5.94
CA PRO A 101 -11.25 -18.34 5.35
C PRO A 101 -11.45 -17.97 3.86
N LEU A 102 -10.73 -16.96 3.38
CA LEU A 102 -10.59 -16.69 1.94
C LEU A 102 -9.72 -17.76 1.26
N GLY A 103 -9.64 -17.75 -0.07
CA GLY A 103 -8.92 -18.74 -0.88
C GLY A 103 -9.73 -20.00 -1.18
N ASN A 104 -11.03 -20.00 -0.86
CA ASN A 104 -11.96 -21.12 -1.11
C ASN A 104 -12.61 -21.06 -2.50
N ASP A 105 -12.38 -20.00 -3.26
CA ASP A 105 -12.95 -19.79 -4.60
C ASP A 105 -11.90 -19.22 -5.56
N VAL A 106 -12.30 -18.96 -6.80
CA VAL A 106 -11.44 -18.37 -7.84
C VAL A 106 -11.23 -16.86 -7.68
N ASN A 107 -11.86 -16.24 -6.69
CA ASN A 107 -11.84 -14.78 -6.52
C ASN A 107 -10.78 -14.33 -5.52
N SER A 108 -10.08 -15.25 -4.84
CA SER A 108 -9.10 -14.91 -3.81
C SER A 108 -7.92 -15.89 -3.78
N LEU A 109 -6.71 -15.35 -3.63
CA LEU A 109 -5.47 -16.07 -3.39
C LEU A 109 -4.81 -15.47 -2.15
N VAL A 110 -4.69 -16.27 -1.08
CA VAL A 110 -4.29 -15.75 0.24
C VAL A 110 -3.34 -16.70 0.95
N LEU A 111 -2.39 -16.11 1.68
CA LEU A 111 -1.65 -16.76 2.74
C LEU A 111 -2.53 -16.77 3.99
N ARG A 112 -2.77 -17.94 4.57
CA ARG A 112 -3.51 -18.13 5.81
C ARG A 112 -2.57 -18.11 7.02
N ASN A 113 -3.14 -17.91 8.21
CA ASN A 113 -2.42 -17.86 9.48
C ASN A 113 -1.60 -19.12 9.80
N ASP A 114 -1.94 -20.27 9.22
CA ASP A 114 -1.20 -21.54 9.35
C ASP A 114 -0.02 -21.67 8.36
N GLY A 115 0.28 -20.61 7.61
CA GLY A 115 1.37 -20.54 6.64
C GLY A 115 1.05 -21.16 5.28
N THR A 116 -0.20 -21.52 5.00
CA THR A 116 -0.59 -22.08 3.70
C THR A 116 -1.06 -21.02 2.71
N LEU A 117 -0.67 -21.16 1.45
CA LEU A 117 -1.23 -20.37 0.34
C LEU A 117 -2.40 -21.14 -0.27
N TYR A 118 -3.58 -20.56 -0.28
CA TYR A 118 -4.81 -21.16 -0.80
C TYR A 118 -5.41 -20.36 -1.95
N TYR A 119 -5.84 -21.08 -2.99
CA TYR A 119 -6.65 -20.56 -4.10
C TYR A 119 -7.59 -21.66 -4.59
N ASN A 120 -8.86 -21.31 -4.85
CA ASN A 120 -9.87 -22.25 -5.32
C ASN A 120 -10.00 -23.51 -4.45
N ASN A 121 -9.92 -23.34 -3.13
CA ASN A 121 -9.97 -24.41 -2.13
C ASN A 121 -8.85 -25.45 -2.26
N GLU A 122 -7.72 -25.08 -2.87
CA GLU A 122 -6.54 -25.91 -3.00
C GLU A 122 -5.32 -25.23 -2.38
N GLU A 123 -4.57 -25.99 -1.60
CA GLU A 123 -3.24 -25.57 -1.12
C GLU A 123 -2.28 -25.49 -2.31
N LYS A 124 -1.79 -24.28 -2.60
CA LYS A 124 -0.86 -24.02 -3.71
C LYS A 124 0.58 -24.11 -3.28
N ASN A 125 0.86 -23.69 -2.05
CA ASN A 125 2.18 -23.72 -1.45
C ASN A 125 2.07 -23.57 0.07
N ARG A 126 3.19 -23.71 0.78
CA ARG A 126 3.26 -23.60 2.24
C ARG A 126 4.59 -23.04 2.70
N LEU A 127 4.54 -22.17 3.70
CA LEU A 127 5.73 -21.69 4.39
C LEU A 127 6.44 -22.85 5.11
N PRO A 128 7.79 -22.82 5.22
CA PRO A 128 8.51 -23.75 6.08
C PRO A 128 7.95 -23.77 7.50
N ALA A 129 7.86 -24.95 8.13
CA ALA A 129 7.24 -25.11 9.46
C ALA A 129 7.93 -24.28 10.57
N ASN A 130 9.21 -23.95 10.39
CA ASN A 130 9.98 -23.10 11.29
C ASN A 130 9.84 -21.59 10.99
N SER A 131 8.90 -21.21 10.13
CA SER A 131 8.66 -19.83 9.69
C SER A 131 7.16 -19.52 9.62
N LEU A 132 6.39 -20.11 10.54
CA LEU A 132 4.98 -19.76 10.73
C LEU A 132 4.89 -18.35 11.32
N PRO A 133 4.13 -17.43 10.70
CA PRO A 133 4.00 -16.07 11.18
C PRO A 133 3.42 -16.00 12.60
N GLN A 134 4.00 -15.15 13.44
CA GLN A 134 3.61 -14.96 14.85
C GLN A 134 3.11 -13.53 15.11
N GLU A 135 2.55 -13.30 16.29
CA GLU A 135 2.27 -11.94 16.76
C GLU A 135 3.54 -11.09 16.76
N GLY A 136 3.42 -9.87 16.24
CA GLY A 136 4.52 -8.93 16.08
C GLY A 136 5.20 -8.98 14.71
N ASP A 137 5.08 -10.09 13.98
CA ASP A 137 5.69 -10.26 12.66
C ASP A 137 5.04 -9.37 11.59
N VAL A 138 5.83 -9.05 10.56
CA VAL A 138 5.40 -8.35 9.37
C VAL A 138 5.42 -9.30 8.18
N VAL A 139 4.25 -9.55 7.60
CA VAL A 139 4.09 -10.31 6.37
C VAL A 139 4.09 -9.35 5.20
N GLY A 140 5.10 -9.45 4.34
CA GLY A 140 5.19 -8.72 3.07
C GLY A 140 4.67 -9.57 1.92
N ILE A 141 3.92 -8.96 1.00
CA ILE A 141 3.39 -9.62 -0.19
C ILE A 141 3.89 -8.88 -1.42
N THR A 142 4.45 -9.63 -2.36
CA THR A 142 4.72 -9.17 -3.72
C THR A 142 3.74 -9.79 -4.69
N TYR A 143 3.26 -9.01 -5.65
CA TYR A 143 2.40 -9.50 -6.73
C TYR A 143 2.78 -8.84 -8.05
N ASP A 144 2.97 -9.64 -9.10
CA ASP A 144 3.37 -9.16 -10.43
C ASP A 144 2.49 -9.66 -11.60
N HIS A 145 1.27 -10.12 -11.29
CA HIS A 145 0.32 -10.77 -12.20
C HIS A 145 0.72 -12.16 -12.70
N VAL A 146 1.99 -12.55 -12.58
CA VAL A 146 2.44 -13.92 -12.85
C VAL A 146 2.34 -14.74 -11.57
N GLU A 147 2.82 -14.20 -10.45
CA GLU A 147 2.79 -14.86 -9.15
C GLU A 147 2.58 -13.88 -7.97
N LEU A 148 2.09 -14.46 -6.88
CA LEU A 148 2.17 -13.92 -5.54
C LEU A 148 3.34 -14.58 -4.82
N ASN A 149 4.15 -13.82 -4.09
CA ASN A 149 5.19 -14.37 -3.23
C ASN A 149 5.19 -13.71 -1.84
N VAL A 150 5.63 -14.46 -0.83
CA VAL A 150 5.53 -14.12 0.59
C VAL A 150 6.90 -13.78 1.17
N TYR A 151 6.93 -12.74 1.98
CA TYR A 151 8.06 -12.31 2.78
C TYR A 151 7.64 -12.30 4.26
N LEU A 152 8.54 -12.72 5.14
CA LEU A 152 8.33 -12.63 6.59
C LEU A 152 9.48 -11.83 7.19
N ASN A 153 9.15 -10.70 7.83
CA ASN A 153 10.11 -9.76 8.41
C ASN A 153 11.20 -9.33 7.40
N GLY A 154 10.80 -9.07 6.16
CA GLY A 154 11.67 -8.67 5.05
C GLY A 154 12.47 -9.81 4.39
N LYS A 155 12.39 -11.04 4.92
CA LYS A 155 13.05 -12.21 4.32
C LYS A 155 12.11 -12.89 3.33
N ASN A 156 12.61 -13.15 2.12
CA ASN A 156 11.87 -13.93 1.13
C ASN A 156 11.68 -15.37 1.61
N MET A 157 10.43 -15.83 1.62
CA MET A 157 10.09 -17.19 2.04
C MET A 157 10.20 -18.22 0.91
N HIS A 158 10.45 -17.78 -0.33
CA HIS A 158 10.50 -18.60 -1.53
C HIS A 158 9.26 -19.50 -1.67
N CYS A 159 8.11 -18.92 -1.38
CA CYS A 159 6.81 -19.59 -1.34
C CYS A 159 5.86 -18.91 -2.34
N PRO A 160 6.10 -19.06 -3.66
CA PRO A 160 5.26 -18.44 -4.67
C PRO A 160 3.98 -19.25 -4.91
N ALA A 161 2.94 -18.57 -5.38
CA ALA A 161 1.73 -19.16 -5.96
C ALA A 161 1.33 -18.41 -7.22
N SER A 162 0.86 -19.11 -8.25
CA SER A 162 0.43 -18.50 -9.52
C SER A 162 -0.68 -17.46 -9.28
N GLY A 163 -0.56 -16.32 -9.97
CA GLY A 163 -1.53 -15.23 -9.88
C GLY A 163 -2.94 -15.62 -10.35
N ILE A 164 -3.91 -14.79 -9.99
CA ILE A 164 -5.32 -14.99 -10.34
C ILE A 164 -5.76 -14.02 -11.43
N ARG A 165 -6.84 -14.36 -12.14
CA ARG A 165 -7.34 -13.56 -13.26
C ARG A 165 -8.24 -12.41 -12.79
N GLY A 166 -8.26 -11.33 -13.58
CA GLY A 166 -9.12 -10.17 -13.37
C GLY A 166 -8.42 -9.04 -12.62
N THR A 167 -9.14 -7.94 -12.40
CA THR A 167 -8.65 -6.83 -11.59
C THR A 167 -8.63 -7.26 -10.12
N VAL A 168 -7.44 -7.25 -9.53
CA VAL A 168 -7.21 -7.67 -8.15
C VAL A 168 -6.81 -6.51 -7.25
N PHE A 169 -7.11 -6.67 -5.97
CA PHE A 169 -6.83 -5.74 -4.89
C PHE A 169 -6.09 -6.49 -3.79
N PRO A 170 -5.23 -5.81 -3.01
CA PRO A 170 -4.80 -6.35 -1.72
C PRO A 170 -6.00 -6.74 -0.89
N ALA A 171 -5.96 -7.92 -0.31
CA ALA A 171 -7.02 -8.49 0.49
C ALA A 171 -6.48 -8.95 1.83
N VAL A 172 -7.27 -8.74 2.87
CA VAL A 172 -7.03 -9.25 4.23
C VAL A 172 -8.32 -9.81 4.78
N TYR A 173 -8.25 -10.87 5.58
CA TYR A 173 -9.36 -11.27 6.43
C TYR A 173 -8.90 -11.53 7.86
N VAL A 174 -9.84 -11.38 8.79
CA VAL A 174 -9.66 -11.58 10.22
C VAL A 174 -10.89 -12.26 10.81
N ASP A 175 -10.68 -13.07 11.82
CA ASP A 175 -11.67 -13.71 12.68
C ASP A 175 -10.96 -14.19 13.96
N ASP A 176 -11.71 -14.68 14.94
CA ASP A 176 -11.19 -15.17 16.23
C ASP A 176 -10.22 -14.18 16.91
N SER A 177 -10.69 -12.94 17.05
CA SER A 177 -9.96 -11.82 17.68
C SER A 177 -8.68 -11.37 16.98
N ALA A 178 -8.39 -11.84 15.75
CA ALA A 178 -7.21 -11.39 15.01
C ALA A 178 -7.25 -9.87 14.72
N ILE A 179 -6.09 -9.22 14.83
CA ILE A 179 -5.91 -7.79 14.55
C ILE A 179 -4.68 -7.62 13.67
N LEU A 180 -4.88 -7.03 12.49
CA LEU A 180 -3.80 -6.76 11.53
C LEU A 180 -3.71 -5.26 11.23
N ASP A 181 -2.49 -4.75 11.14
CA ASP A 181 -2.21 -3.39 10.64
C ASP A 181 -1.64 -3.45 9.23
N CYS A 182 -2.24 -2.75 8.28
CA CYS A 182 -1.75 -2.69 6.89
C CYS A 182 -0.81 -1.51 6.65
N GLN A 183 0.12 -1.74 5.74
CA GLN A 183 1.13 -0.79 5.30
C GLN A 183 1.19 -0.87 3.78
N PHE A 184 0.61 0.13 3.12
CA PHE A 184 0.66 0.31 1.67
C PHE A 184 1.69 1.38 1.25
N SER A 185 2.23 2.10 2.24
CA SER A 185 3.37 3.01 2.16
C SER A 185 4.14 2.93 3.48
N ASP A 186 5.33 3.54 3.52
CA ASP A 186 6.14 3.67 4.74
C ASP A 186 6.39 2.30 5.41
N PHE A 187 6.88 1.37 4.60
CA PHE A 187 7.03 -0.04 4.96
C PHE A 187 8.04 -0.25 6.10
N CYS A 188 7.82 -1.28 6.91
CA CYS A 188 8.79 -1.73 7.90
C CYS A 188 10.04 -2.30 7.24
N HIS A 189 9.87 -2.95 6.09
CA HIS A 189 10.97 -3.53 5.30
C HIS A 189 11.00 -2.92 3.90
N ALA A 190 12.21 -2.72 3.37
CA ALA A 190 12.38 -2.19 2.03
C ALA A 190 11.72 -3.13 1.00
N PRO A 191 10.94 -2.59 0.04
CA PRO A 191 10.37 -3.41 -1.02
C PRO A 191 11.46 -4.21 -1.77
N PRO A 192 11.17 -5.46 -2.15
CA PRO A 192 12.09 -6.24 -2.98
C PRO A 192 12.41 -5.55 -4.31
N ALA A 193 13.56 -5.86 -4.90
CA ALA A 193 14.04 -5.19 -6.11
C ALA A 193 13.01 -5.22 -7.25
N GLY A 194 12.65 -4.04 -7.76
CA GLY A 194 11.67 -3.85 -8.84
C GLY A 194 10.21 -3.89 -8.40
N PHE A 195 9.92 -4.10 -7.11
CA PHE A 195 8.59 -3.95 -6.55
C PHE A 195 8.46 -2.60 -5.84
N GLU A 196 7.28 -1.99 -5.95
CA GLU A 196 7.01 -0.67 -5.40
C GLU A 196 5.66 -0.66 -4.68
N LYS A 197 5.42 0.41 -3.91
CA LYS A 197 4.11 0.66 -3.31
C LYS A 197 3.03 0.76 -4.37
N ILE A 198 1.78 0.50 -3.97
CA ILE A 198 0.63 0.59 -4.85
C ILE A 198 0.35 2.07 -5.18
N LEU A 199 0.16 2.38 -6.46
CA LEU A 199 -0.17 3.71 -6.95
C LEU A 199 -1.59 3.74 -7.52
N PHE A 200 -2.31 4.83 -7.28
CA PHE A 200 -3.51 5.12 -8.05
C PHE A 200 -3.14 5.53 -9.47
N GLU A 201 -3.91 5.10 -10.45
CA GLU A 201 -3.78 5.63 -11.80
C GLU A 201 -4.05 7.13 -11.80
N GLN A 202 -3.09 7.90 -12.32
CA GLN A 202 -3.32 9.30 -12.63
C GLN A 202 -4.19 9.36 -13.88
N GLN A 203 -5.43 9.84 -13.74
CA GLN A 203 -6.22 10.24 -14.91
C GLN A 203 -5.54 11.47 -15.52
N ILE A 204 -4.84 11.26 -16.62
CA ILE A 204 -4.32 12.32 -17.47
C ILE A 204 -5.53 12.84 -18.26
N PHE A 205 -6.03 14.02 -17.92
CA PHE A 205 -7.08 14.71 -18.67
C PHE A 205 -6.48 15.49 -19.86
#